data_AF-E9GEH2-F1
#
_entry.id   AF-E9GEH2-F1
#
_cell.length_a   1.000
_cell.length_b   1.000
_cell.length_c   1.000
_cell.angle_alpha   90.00
_cell.angle_beta   90.00
_cell.angle_gamma   90.00
#
_symmetry.space_group_name_H-M   'P 1'
#
loop_
_entity.id
_entity.type
_entity.pdbx_description
1 polymer ?
#
loop_
_entity_poly.entity_id
_entity_poly.type
_entity_poly.pdbx_seq_one_letter_code
_entity_poly.pdbx_strand_id
1 'polypeptide(L)'
;MLLPYPLAYIPPAVLNGLFLYVAVTGLGGNQMFERISLFFTEQSAYPPNHYIRRVPQRKIHQFTGCQLAQLMLMCLFGFVPWPYMKMIFPVILLSLLPIRHLIVPRVVEDRFLKALDSSEH
;
A
#
# COMPACT_ATOMS: atom_id res chain seq x y z
N MET A 1 0.44 -26.01 -29.34
CA MET A 1 -0.58 -26.18 -28.29
C MET A 1 -0.23 -27.41 -27.46
N LEU A 2 0.58 -27.29 -26.42
CA LEU A 2 1.19 -28.44 -25.72
C LEU A 2 1.29 -28.17 -24.21
N LEU A 3 0.17 -27.95 -23.51
CA LEU A 3 0.16 -27.85 -22.04
C LEU A 3 -1.21 -28.04 -21.31
N PRO A 4 -2.34 -28.52 -21.89
CA PRO A 4 -3.58 -28.57 -21.10
C PRO A 4 -3.65 -29.77 -20.14
N TYR A 5 -2.90 -30.84 -20.38
CA TYR A 5 -3.09 -32.11 -19.67
C TYR A 5 -2.55 -32.14 -18.22
N PRO A 6 -1.32 -31.66 -17.92
CA PRO A 6 -0.79 -31.73 -16.56
C PRO A 6 -1.38 -30.66 -15.62
N LEU A 7 -1.86 -29.54 -16.16
CA LEU A 7 -2.46 -28.45 -15.36
C LEU A 7 -3.80 -28.85 -14.73
N ALA A 8 -4.57 -29.73 -15.38
CA ALA A 8 -5.85 -30.21 -14.86
C ALA A 8 -5.71 -31.13 -13.63
N TYR A 9 -4.53 -31.72 -13.41
CA TYR A 9 -4.23 -32.53 -12.23
C TYR A 9 -3.86 -31.69 -11.00
N ILE A 10 -3.59 -30.38 -11.17
CA ILE A 10 -3.23 -29.51 -10.06
C ILE A 10 -4.50 -29.18 -9.27
N PRO A 11 -4.58 -29.56 -7.98
CA PRO A 11 -5.75 -29.24 -7.18
C PRO A 11 -5.90 -27.72 -7.03
N PRO A 12 -7.12 -27.17 -7.13
CA PRO A 12 -7.35 -25.74 -6.95
C PRO A 12 -6.90 -25.23 -5.57
N ALA A 13 -6.86 -26.11 -4.55
CA ALA A 13 -6.33 -25.81 -3.23
C ALA A 13 -4.85 -25.37 -3.25
N VAL A 14 -4.02 -25.97 -4.11
CA VAL A 14 -2.60 -25.61 -4.25
C VAL A 14 -2.47 -24.21 -4.86
N LEU A 15 -3.30 -23.91 -5.86
CA LEU A 15 -3.31 -22.61 -6.51
C LEU A 15 -3.76 -21.50 -5.55
N ASN A 16 -4.76 -21.76 -4.70
CA ASN A 16 -5.18 -20.82 -3.65
C ASN A 16 -4.06 -20.56 -2.64
N GLY A 17 -3.32 -21.60 -2.24
CA GLY A 17 -2.14 -21.46 -1.37
C GLY A 17 -1.04 -20.63 -2.03
N LEU A 18 -0.79 -20.83 -3.32
CA LEU A 18 0.15 -20.04 -4.09
C LEU A 18 -0.30 -18.58 -4.21
N PHE A 19 -1.57 -18.31 -4.50
CA PHE A 19 -2.10 -16.95 -4.56
C PHE A 19 -1.96 -16.22 -3.22
N LEU A 20 -2.24 -16.90 -2.10
CA LEU A 20 -2.02 -16.34 -0.76
C LEU A 20 -0.53 -16.02 -0.52
N TYR A 21 0.37 -16.93 -0.89
CA TYR A 21 1.81 -16.71 -0.77
C TYR A 21 2.27 -15.51 -1.60
N VAL A 22 1.84 -15.40 -2.86
CA VAL A 22 2.15 -14.25 -3.73
C VAL A 22 1.57 -12.95 -3.15
N ALA A 23 0.35 -12.98 -2.62
CA ALA A 23 -0.26 -11.81 -1.99
C ALA A 23 0.53 -11.33 -0.76
N VAL A 24 0.97 -12.26 0.11
CA VAL A 24 1.74 -11.94 1.32
C VAL A 24 3.15 -11.47 0.98
N THR A 25 3.86 -12.19 0.11
CA THR A 25 5.22 -11.83 -0.32
C THR A 25 5.25 -10.51 -1.08
N GLY A 26 4.20 -10.17 -1.83
CA GLY A 26 4.05 -8.86 -2.49
C GLY A 26 3.90 -7.67 -1.53
N LEU A 27 3.58 -7.91 -0.25
CA LEU A 27 3.62 -6.87 0.79
C LEU A 27 5.04 -6.64 1.33
N GLY A 28 5.91 -7.64 1.21
CA GLY A 28 7.32 -7.55 1.59
C GLY A 28 8.08 -6.61 0.65
N GLY A 29 8.78 -5.62 1.20
CA GLY A 29 9.48 -4.58 0.43
C GLY A 29 8.61 -3.40 0.01
N ASN A 30 7.32 -3.37 0.38
CA ASN A 30 6.50 -2.18 0.21
C ASN A 30 6.75 -1.20 1.36
N GLN A 31 7.37 -0.05 1.05
CA GLN A 31 7.68 1.00 2.03
C GLN A 31 6.43 1.52 2.77
N MET A 32 5.26 1.51 2.13
CA MET A 32 3.99 1.85 2.81
C MET A 32 3.65 0.81 3.88
N PHE A 33 3.80 -0.47 3.58
CA PHE A 33 3.51 -1.56 4.51
C PHE A 33 4.49 -1.56 5.68
N GLU A 34 5.77 -1.26 5.44
CA GLU A 34 6.75 -1.07 6.51
C GLU A 34 6.34 0.06 7.47
N ARG A 35 5.88 1.20 6.93
CA ARG A 35 5.36 2.34 7.72
C ARG A 35 4.09 1.99 8.50
N ILE A 36 3.24 1.12 7.98
CA ILE A 36 2.05 0.60 8.68
C ILE A 36 2.46 -0.39 9.78
N SER A 37 3.43 -1.26 9.52
CA SER A 37 3.97 -2.20 10.51
C SER A 37 4.60 -1.47 11.70
N LEU A 38 5.29 -0.35 11.43
CA LEU A 38 5.79 0.57 12.47
C LEU A 38 4.66 1.14 13.34
N PHE A 39 3.44 1.34 12.82
CA PHE A 39 2.30 1.79 13.62
C PHE A 39 1.82 0.73 14.62
N PHE A 40 1.88 -0.55 14.25
CA PHE A 40 1.52 -1.67 15.13
C PHE A 40 2.67 -2.09 16.07
N THR A 41 3.91 -1.74 15.73
CA THR A 41 5.09 -2.05 16.55
C THR A 41 5.19 -1.06 17.71
N GLU A 42 5.36 -1.58 18.93
CA GLU A 42 5.48 -0.78 20.14
C GLU A 42 6.76 0.08 20.13
N GLN A 43 6.66 1.32 20.61
CA GLN A 43 7.73 2.33 20.55
C GLN A 43 9.06 1.87 21.18
N SER A 44 9.02 0.93 22.12
CA SER A 44 10.19 0.41 22.83
C SER A 44 11.02 -0.58 22.00
N ALA A 45 10.47 -1.15 20.92
CA ALA A 45 11.15 -2.16 20.09
C ALA A 45 11.69 -1.58 18.77
N TYR A 46 11.68 -0.25 18.63
CA TYR A 46 12.11 0.40 17.39
C TYR A 46 13.61 0.15 17.14
N PRO A 47 13.99 -0.46 16.00
CA PRO A 47 15.39 -0.54 15.62
C PRO A 47 15.95 0.88 15.41
N PRO A 48 17.22 1.13 15.76
CA PRO A 48 17.85 2.45 15.63
C PRO A 48 18.14 2.80 14.16
N ASN A 49 17.08 3.06 13.38
CA ASN A 49 17.18 3.49 11.99
C ASN A 49 17.15 5.03 11.87
N HIS A 50 17.93 5.56 10.92
CA HIS A 50 18.14 7.00 10.66
C HIS A 50 16.82 7.79 10.40
N TYR A 51 15.76 7.11 9.97
CA TYR A 51 14.43 7.68 9.72
C TYR A 51 13.72 8.19 10.98
N ILE A 52 13.75 7.41 12.06
CA ILE A 52 12.98 7.68 13.28
C ILE A 52 13.52 8.91 14.04
N ARG A 53 14.79 9.26 13.78
CA ARG A 53 15.52 10.36 14.42
C ARG A 53 15.31 11.73 13.77
N ARG A 54 14.88 11.81 12.50
CA ARG A 54 14.80 13.07 11.73
C ARG A 54 13.39 13.66 11.59
N VAL A 55 12.33 12.90 11.86
CA VAL A 55 10.95 13.35 11.59
C VAL A 55 10.05 13.16 12.82
N PRO A 56 9.25 14.16 13.22
CA PRO A 56 8.28 14.00 14.28
C PRO A 56 7.22 12.96 13.90
N GLN A 57 7.14 11.89 14.71
CA GLN A 57 6.27 10.71 14.55
C GLN A 57 4.82 11.04 14.19
N ARG A 58 4.26 12.12 14.76
CA ARG A 58 2.88 12.58 14.49
C ARG A 58 2.62 12.91 13.02
N LYS A 59 3.61 13.47 12.31
CA LYS A 59 3.46 13.86 10.90
C LYS A 59 3.52 12.66 9.96
N ILE A 60 4.36 11.67 10.29
CA ILE A 60 4.39 10.37 9.58
C ILE A 60 3.04 9.67 9.74
N HIS A 61 2.50 9.65 10.96
CA HIS A 61 1.22 9.00 11.23
C HIS A 61 0.05 9.65 10.47
N GLN A 62 0.02 10.98 10.35
CA GLN A 62 -0.97 11.69 9.53
C GLN A 62 -0.88 11.32 8.04
N PHE A 63 0.35 11.21 7.51
CA PHE A 63 0.56 10.82 6.11
C PHE A 63 0.16 9.37 5.84
N THR A 64 0.63 8.42 6.66
CA THR A 64 0.30 7.00 6.53
C THR A 64 -1.19 6.75 6.76
N GLY A 65 -1.84 7.47 7.68
CA GLY A 65 -3.29 7.39 7.90
C GLY A 65 -4.09 7.89 6.69
N CYS A 66 -3.66 8.99 6.07
CA CYS A 66 -4.27 9.49 4.83
C CYS A 66 -4.12 8.48 3.68
N GLN A 67 -2.91 7.92 3.51
CA GLN A 67 -2.63 6.89 2.49
C GLN A 67 -3.44 5.60 2.73
N LEU A 68 -3.62 5.19 3.98
CA LEU A 68 -4.48 4.07 4.38
C LEU A 68 -5.96 4.35 4.10
N ALA A 69 -6.46 5.53 4.45
CA ALA A 69 -7.84 5.92 4.18
C ALA A 69 -8.12 5.93 2.66
N GLN A 70 -7.16 6.42 1.88
CA GLN A 70 -7.20 6.40 0.43
C GLN A 70 -7.26 4.97 -0.13
N LEU A 71 -6.40 4.09 0.35
CA LEU A 71 -6.38 2.67 -0.03
C LEU A 71 -7.69 1.98 0.36
N MET A 72 -8.21 2.23 1.57
CA MET A 72 -9.46 1.67 2.07
C MET A 72 -10.64 2.09 1.19
N LEU A 73 -10.72 3.38 0.84
CA LEU A 73 -11.75 3.91 -0.05
C LEU A 73 -11.68 3.20 -1.41
N MET A 74 -10.49 3.07 -1.99
CA MET A 74 -10.30 2.35 -3.25
C MET A 74 -10.74 0.88 -3.16
N CYS A 75 -10.39 0.19 -2.08
CA CYS A 75 -10.82 -1.19 -1.82
C CYS A 75 -12.35 -1.27 -1.72
N LEU A 76 -12.99 -0.41 -0.93
CA LEU A 76 -14.44 -0.40 -0.77
C LEU A 76 -15.16 -0.25 -2.11
N PHE A 77 -14.72 0.70 -2.94
CA PHE A 77 -15.27 0.88 -4.29
C PHE A 77 -14.97 -0.31 -5.22
N GLY A 78 -13.79 -0.93 -5.10
CA GLY A 78 -13.41 -2.10 -5.88
C GLY A 78 -14.16 -3.39 -5.51
N PHE A 79 -14.58 -3.54 -4.25
CA PHE A 79 -15.36 -4.69 -3.78
C PHE A 79 -16.86 -4.58 -4.07
N VAL A 80 -17.35 -3.42 -4.54
CA VAL A 80 -18.77 -3.29 -4.92
C VAL A 80 -19.05 -4.22 -6.11
N PRO A 81 -20.08 -5.10 -6.03
CA PRO A 81 -20.39 -6.07 -7.08
C PRO A 81 -20.99 -5.45 -8.35
N TRP A 82 -21.11 -4.11 -8.42
CA TRP A 82 -21.71 -3.41 -9.55
C TRP A 82 -20.76 -3.36 -10.75
N PRO A 83 -21.18 -3.84 -11.93
CA PRO A 83 -20.34 -3.84 -13.14
C PRO A 83 -19.95 -2.43 -13.58
N TYR A 84 -20.80 -1.43 -13.34
CA TYR A 84 -20.51 -0.02 -13.63
C TYR A 84 -19.34 0.54 -12.81
N MET A 85 -19.18 0.09 -11.56
CA MET A 85 -18.08 0.55 -10.69
C MET A 85 -16.71 0.07 -11.21
N LYS A 86 -16.66 -1.11 -11.83
CA LYS A 86 -15.42 -1.64 -12.43
C LYS A 86 -14.92 -0.81 -13.61
N MET A 87 -15.83 -0.19 -14.38
CA MET A 87 -15.44 0.70 -15.49
C MET A 87 -14.91 2.05 -15.00
N ILE A 88 -15.40 2.52 -13.84
CA ILE A 88 -14.99 3.78 -13.23
C ILE A 88 -13.74 3.63 -12.35
N PHE A 89 -13.41 2.40 -11.93
CA PHE A 89 -12.21 2.08 -11.15
C PHE A 89 -10.91 2.72 -11.67
N PRO A 90 -10.52 2.62 -12.96
CA PRO A 90 -9.32 3.27 -13.46
C PRO A 90 -9.38 4.81 -13.38
N VAL A 91 -10.57 5.41 -13.50
CA VAL A 91 -10.77 6.86 -13.35
C VAL A 91 -10.59 7.28 -11.89
N ILE A 92 -11.09 6.48 -10.94
CA ILE A 92 -10.85 6.67 -9.50
C ILE A 92 -9.35 6.53 -9.21
N LEU A 93 -8.69 5.50 -9.74
CA LEU A 93 -7.24 5.31 -9.60
C LEU A 93 -6.45 6.53 -10.13
N LEU A 94 -6.86 7.08 -11.27
CA LEU A 94 -6.26 8.27 -11.85
C LEU A 94 -6.54 9.53 -11.01
N SER A 95 -7.72 9.68 -10.42
CA SER A 95 -8.04 10.82 -9.55
C SER A 95 -7.33 10.77 -8.19
N LEU A 96 -6.87 9.59 -7.78
CA LEU A 96 -6.04 9.38 -6.59
C LEU A 96 -4.62 9.94 -6.75
N LEU A 97 -4.10 10.08 -7.97
CA LEU A 97 -2.80 10.69 -8.27
C LEU A 97 -2.74 12.21 -7.97
N PRO A 98 -3.66 13.06 -8.47
CA PRO A 98 -3.69 14.48 -8.11
C PRO A 98 -4.06 14.67 -6.64
N ILE A 99 -4.89 13.81 -6.06
CA ILE A 99 -5.14 13.82 -4.61
C ILE A 99 -3.83 13.65 -3.84
N ARG A 100 -2.99 12.68 -4.20
CA ARG A 100 -1.65 12.54 -3.61
C ARG A 100 -0.82 13.81 -3.85
N HIS A 101 -0.70 14.30 -5.07
CA HIS A 101 0.20 15.43 -5.37
C HIS A 101 -0.28 16.79 -4.89
N LEU A 102 -1.58 17.01 -4.63
CA LEU A 102 -2.14 18.30 -4.21
C LEU A 102 -2.49 18.34 -2.72
N ILE A 103 -3.02 17.25 -2.16
CA ILE A 103 -3.48 17.20 -0.76
C ILE A 103 -2.32 16.90 0.18
N VAL A 104 -1.40 16.01 -0.21
CA VAL A 104 -0.23 15.66 0.62
C VAL A 104 0.66 16.87 0.93
N PRO A 105 1.10 17.70 -0.04
CA PRO A 105 1.92 18.89 0.27
C PRO A 105 1.14 20.00 0.98
N ARG A 106 -0.20 20.00 0.88
CA ARG A 106 -1.02 20.94 1.66
C ARG A 106 -1.17 20.58 3.13
N VAL A 107 -1.15 19.28 3.46
CA VAL A 107 -1.32 18.77 4.83
C VAL A 107 0.02 18.57 5.54
N VAL A 108 1.09 18.31 4.78
CA VAL A 108 2.45 18.04 5.29
C VAL A 108 3.44 18.98 4.61
N GLU A 109 4.20 19.70 5.44
CA GLU A 109 5.22 20.68 5.02
C GLU A 109 6.26 20.05 4.07
N ASP A 110 6.58 20.72 2.96
CA ASP A 110 7.47 20.23 1.88
C ASP A 110 8.85 19.75 2.36
N ARG A 111 9.32 20.28 3.49
CA ARG A 111 10.60 19.88 4.11
C ARG A 111 10.61 18.41 4.56
N PHE A 112 9.46 17.89 4.99
CA PHE A 112 9.33 16.50 5.44
C PHE A 112 9.05 15.54 4.28
N LEU A 113 8.34 16.01 3.26
CA LEU A 113 8.17 15.29 1.99
C LEU A 113 9.51 15.00 1.32
N LYS A 114 10.40 16.00 1.22
CA LYS A 114 11.76 15.78 0.72
C LYS A 114 12.55 14.78 1.56
N ALA A 115 12.42 14.78 2.87
CA ALA A 115 13.13 13.81 3.72
C ALA A 115 12.60 12.37 3.57
N LEU A 116 11.30 12.22 3.28
CA LEU A 116 10.65 10.94 2.99
C LEU A 116 10.91 10.44 1.56
N ASP A 117 11.04 11.33 0.57
CA ASP A 117 11.38 10.95 -0.81
C ASP A 117 12.89 10.72 -0.97
N SER A 118 13.74 11.39 -0.19
CA SER A 118 15.20 11.13 -0.15
C SER A 118 15.56 9.73 0.40
N SER A 119 14.59 9.00 0.97
CA SER A 119 14.75 7.57 1.32
C SER A 119 14.75 6.64 0.14
N GLU A 120 14.23 7.11 -0.99
CA GLU A 120 13.94 6.26 -2.14
C GLU A 120 15.21 5.96 -2.97
N HIS A 121 16.41 6.20 -2.43
CA HIS A 121 17.71 5.89 -3.02
C HIS A 121 18.59 5.06 -2.08
#